data_AF-A0A2N5XZL0-F1
#
_entry.id   AF-A0A2N5XZL0-F1
#
_cell.length_a   1.000
_cell.length_b   1.000
_cell.length_c   1.000
_cell.angle_alpha   90.00
_cell.angle_beta   90.00
_cell.angle_gamma   90.00
#
_symmetry.space_group_name_H-M   'P 1'
#
loop_
_entity.id
_entity.type
_entity.pdbx_description
1 polymer ?
#
loop_
_entity_poly.entity_id
_entity_poly.type
_entity_poly.pdbx_seq_one_letter_code
_entity_poly.pdbx_strand_id
1 'polypeptide(L)'
;MAISERKPQTRKAATPPLMATLRAEHVHLESVAGLLEEQLNAIEAGKPVDAHVLYEIMNYLGTWADRYHHPREDLIYGRAAELDRQLADDVDSLQRQHDSMARKGQALQQSIAGWRDGTVDSTTLVGEGRAYLDNSLNHMHSEEQRVFPRIEALLTTADWRELELDDRLQPAGDPLFGARADREFRNLARKLKRGLRHRLEQGVVAEWAGLGAAVESWEIMCGARRSALTITGETVRQSARDSLRILGETPLTAGVRCAANNTRLGGRWLAEVFDIARDAGTDLARVNRERRDNIERARNS
;
A
#
# COMPACT_ATOMS: atom_id res chain seq x y z
N MET A 1 -30.46 -5.72 43.01
CA MET A 1 -29.46 -4.89 42.31
C MET A 1 -28.31 -5.81 41.93
N ALA A 2 -28.30 -6.34 40.71
CA ALA A 2 -27.26 -7.27 40.24
C ALA A 2 -26.15 -6.46 39.57
N ILE A 3 -24.94 -6.52 40.11
CA ILE A 3 -23.75 -5.90 39.53
C ILE A 3 -23.34 -6.77 38.34
N SER A 4 -23.58 -6.27 37.13
CA SER A 4 -23.14 -6.91 35.90
C SER A 4 -21.62 -6.77 35.77
N GLU A 5 -20.90 -7.86 36.00
CA GLU A 5 -19.48 -7.97 35.69
C GLU A 5 -19.29 -7.85 34.17
N ARG A 6 -18.82 -6.68 33.72
CA ARG A 6 -18.35 -6.52 32.33
C ARG A 6 -17.08 -7.34 32.17
N LYS A 7 -17.14 -8.41 31.36
CA LYS A 7 -15.96 -9.10 30.83
C LYS A 7 -15.00 -8.08 30.19
N PRO A 8 -13.68 -8.18 30.42
CA PRO A 8 -12.72 -7.29 29.79
C PRO A 8 -12.78 -7.50 28.28
N GLN A 9 -13.15 -6.45 27.54
CA GLN A 9 -13.02 -6.43 26.09
C GLN A 9 -11.52 -6.55 25.78
N THR A 10 -11.12 -7.67 25.18
CA THR A 10 -9.80 -7.85 24.60
C THR A 10 -9.63 -6.78 23.51
N ARG A 11 -8.85 -5.75 23.82
CA ARG A 11 -8.48 -4.71 22.87
C ARG A 11 -7.73 -5.40 21.75
N LYS A 12 -8.33 -5.50 20.55
CA LYS A 12 -7.70 -6.08 19.35
C LYS A 12 -6.30 -5.46 19.23
N ALA A 13 -5.25 -6.28 19.25
CA ALA A 13 -3.88 -5.79 19.11
C ALA A 13 -3.78 -4.98 17.81
N ALA A 14 -3.08 -3.84 17.86
CA ALA A 14 -2.89 -3.02 16.67
C ALA A 14 -2.09 -3.83 15.64
N THR A 15 -2.55 -3.86 14.39
CA THR A 15 -1.85 -4.52 13.28
C THR A 15 -0.43 -3.96 13.16
N PRO A 16 0.60 -4.82 13.05
CA PRO A 16 1.99 -4.38 12.86
C PRO A 16 2.11 -3.48 11.61
N PRO A 17 2.89 -2.39 11.66
CA PRO A 17 3.05 -1.48 10.52
C PRO A 17 3.43 -2.16 9.21
N LEU A 18 4.32 -3.15 9.24
CA LEU A 18 4.77 -3.88 8.05
C LEU A 18 3.63 -4.71 7.41
N MET A 19 2.81 -5.36 8.24
CA MET A 19 1.60 -6.06 7.78
C MET A 19 0.57 -5.10 7.20
N ALA A 20 0.42 -3.92 7.80
CA ALA A 20 -0.49 -2.91 7.27
C ALA A 20 0.00 -2.36 5.90
N THR A 21 1.32 -2.26 5.71
CA THR A 21 1.91 -1.95 4.40
C THR A 21 1.60 -3.03 3.36
N LEU A 22 1.89 -4.31 3.64
CA LEU A 22 1.62 -5.40 2.69
C LEU A 22 0.16 -5.47 2.26
N ARG A 23 -0.77 -5.34 3.21
CA ARG A 23 -2.20 -5.32 2.91
C ARG A 23 -2.60 -4.13 2.03
N ALA A 24 -1.98 -2.97 2.22
CA ALA A 24 -2.21 -1.82 1.36
C ALA A 24 -1.68 -2.06 -0.06
N GLU A 25 -0.50 -2.69 -0.18
CA GLU A 25 0.07 -3.09 -1.47
C GLU A 25 -0.81 -4.13 -2.19
N HIS A 26 -1.39 -5.11 -1.49
CA HIS A 26 -2.38 -6.03 -2.05
C HIS A 26 -3.58 -5.30 -2.64
N VAL A 27 -4.14 -4.31 -1.94
CA VAL A 27 -5.28 -3.55 -2.49
C VAL A 27 -4.90 -2.78 -3.76
N HIS A 28 -3.67 -2.27 -3.83
CA HIS A 28 -3.15 -1.64 -5.05
C HIS A 28 -2.98 -2.65 -6.19
N LEU A 29 -2.39 -3.80 -5.91
CA LEU A 29 -2.21 -4.90 -6.86
C LEU A 29 -3.56 -5.40 -7.39
N GLU A 30 -4.54 -5.65 -6.52
CA GLU A 30 -5.91 -6.02 -6.88
C GLU A 30 -6.59 -4.95 -7.75
N SER A 31 -6.37 -3.67 -7.45
CA SER A 31 -6.93 -2.57 -8.25
C SER A 31 -6.39 -2.55 -9.68
N VAL A 32 -5.09 -2.83 -9.85
CA VAL A 32 -4.45 -2.92 -11.17
C VAL A 32 -4.82 -4.23 -11.87
N ALA A 33 -4.96 -5.33 -11.14
CA ALA A 33 -5.45 -6.61 -11.62
C ALA A 33 -6.88 -6.49 -12.20
N GLY A 34 -7.77 -5.75 -11.55
CA GLY A 34 -9.10 -5.46 -12.09
C GLY A 34 -9.05 -4.63 -13.38
N LEU A 35 -8.05 -3.76 -13.57
CA LEU A 35 -7.87 -3.09 -14.87
C LEU A 35 -7.35 -4.02 -15.96
N LEU A 36 -6.48 -4.97 -15.61
CA LEU A 36 -6.06 -6.02 -16.54
C LEU A 36 -7.29 -6.77 -17.03
N GLU A 37 -8.14 -7.24 -16.12
CA GLU A 37 -9.38 -7.94 -16.46
C GLU A 37 -10.27 -7.14 -17.41
N GLU A 38 -10.48 -5.84 -17.12
CA GLU A 38 -11.22 -4.94 -18.01
C GLU A 38 -10.60 -4.83 -19.41
N GLN A 39 -9.26 -4.78 -19.51
CA GLN A 39 -8.58 -4.73 -20.81
C GLN A 39 -8.71 -6.07 -21.55
N LEU A 40 -8.59 -7.21 -20.87
CA LEU A 40 -8.77 -8.53 -21.48
C LEU A 40 -10.20 -8.73 -21.99
N ASN A 41 -11.21 -8.33 -21.21
CA ASN A 41 -12.62 -8.35 -21.62
C ASN A 41 -12.85 -7.46 -22.85
N ALA A 42 -12.17 -6.31 -22.94
CA ALA A 42 -12.26 -5.43 -24.10
C ALA A 42 -11.62 -6.04 -25.35
N ILE A 43 -10.45 -6.68 -25.22
CA ILE A 43 -9.79 -7.41 -26.33
C ILE A 43 -10.69 -8.54 -26.84
N GLU A 44 -11.24 -9.34 -25.94
CA GLU A 44 -12.14 -10.46 -26.27
C GLU A 44 -13.41 -9.99 -26.98
N ALA A 45 -13.94 -8.83 -26.60
CA ALA A 45 -15.08 -8.19 -27.26
C ALA A 45 -14.72 -7.43 -28.55
N GLY A 46 -13.48 -7.51 -29.03
CA GLY A 46 -13.00 -6.82 -30.23
C GLY A 46 -12.96 -5.29 -30.10
N LYS A 47 -12.95 -4.75 -28.88
CA LYS A 47 -12.87 -3.32 -28.61
C LYS A 47 -11.42 -2.85 -28.66
N PRO A 48 -11.16 -1.58 -29.07
CA PRO A 48 -9.81 -1.05 -29.10
C PRO A 48 -9.21 -0.98 -27.69
N VAL A 49 -8.01 -1.51 -27.53
CA VAL A 49 -7.22 -1.49 -26.30
C VAL A 49 -5.84 -0.91 -26.58
N ASP A 50 -5.36 -0.05 -25.68
CA ASP A 50 -4.03 0.54 -25.76
C ASP A 50 -3.01 -0.46 -25.20
N ALA A 51 -2.20 -1.06 -26.08
CA ALA A 51 -1.14 -1.99 -25.71
C ALA A 51 -0.14 -1.40 -24.70
N HIS A 52 0.05 -0.07 -24.71
CA HIS A 52 0.94 0.58 -23.75
C HIS A 52 0.37 0.54 -22.33
N VAL A 53 -0.95 0.67 -22.17
CA VAL A 53 -1.61 0.50 -20.87
C VAL A 53 -1.48 -0.93 -20.36
N LEU A 54 -1.64 -1.93 -21.22
CA LEU A 54 -1.40 -3.34 -20.88
C LEU A 54 0.05 -3.57 -20.42
N TYR A 55 1.01 -2.96 -21.11
CA TYR A 55 2.42 -3.03 -20.70
C TYR A 55 2.65 -2.39 -19.33
N GLU A 56 2.11 -1.19 -19.07
CA GLU A 56 2.22 -0.54 -17.76
C GLU A 56 1.56 -1.35 -16.63
N ILE A 57 0.40 -1.98 -16.91
CA ILE A 57 -0.27 -2.91 -15.99
C ILE A 57 0.65 -4.06 -15.62
N MET A 58 1.25 -4.73 -16.61
CA MET A 58 2.13 -5.86 -16.35
C MET A 58 3.48 -5.46 -15.76
N ASN A 59 3.98 -4.27 -16.08
CA ASN A 59 5.16 -3.72 -15.41
C ASN A 59 4.88 -3.51 -13.91
N TYR A 60 3.69 -3.05 -13.55
CA TYR A 60 3.30 -2.89 -12.16
C TYR A 60 3.09 -4.24 -11.46
N LEU A 61 2.22 -5.11 -12.01
CA LEU A 61 1.87 -6.39 -11.40
C LEU A 61 3.03 -7.40 -11.38
N GLY A 62 3.93 -7.33 -12.35
CA GLY A 62 5.05 -8.26 -12.48
C GLY A 62 6.35 -7.68 -11.94
N THR A 63 6.79 -6.55 -12.47
CA THR A 63 8.14 -6.01 -12.17
C THR A 63 8.20 -5.25 -10.85
N TRP A 64 7.20 -4.41 -10.55
CA TRP A 64 7.17 -3.71 -9.27
C TRP A 64 6.91 -4.68 -8.10
N ALA A 65 5.94 -5.59 -8.25
CA ALA A 65 5.64 -6.58 -7.21
C ALA A 65 6.88 -7.43 -6.88
N ASP A 66 7.56 -7.98 -7.89
CA ASP A 66 8.76 -8.80 -7.71
C ASP A 66 9.96 -8.04 -7.11
N ARG A 67 10.04 -6.73 -7.34
CA ARG A 67 11.16 -5.92 -6.86
C ARG A 67 10.95 -5.35 -5.46
N TYR A 68 9.70 -5.12 -5.06
CA TYR A 68 9.38 -4.37 -3.84
C TYR A 68 8.41 -5.08 -2.91
N HIS A 69 7.37 -5.72 -3.45
CA HIS A 69 6.35 -6.38 -2.65
C HIS A 69 6.80 -7.77 -2.18
N HIS A 70 7.08 -8.69 -3.10
CA HIS A 70 7.49 -10.06 -2.75
C HIS A 70 8.77 -10.10 -1.88
N PRO A 71 9.81 -9.27 -2.10
CA PRO A 71 10.98 -9.28 -1.23
C PRO A 71 10.68 -8.86 0.22
N ARG A 72 9.64 -8.03 0.44
CA ARG A 72 9.17 -7.67 1.78
C ARG A 72 8.43 -8.85 2.42
N GLU A 73 7.62 -9.57 1.66
CA GLU A 73 6.96 -10.78 2.12
C GLU A 73 7.97 -11.86 2.47
N ASP A 74 8.94 -12.11 1.60
CA ASP A 74 10.01 -13.08 1.77
C ASP A 74 10.85 -12.81 3.03
N LEU A 75 11.06 -11.54 3.39
CA LEU A 75 11.71 -11.15 4.65
C LEU A 75 10.91 -11.62 5.87
N ILE A 76 9.59 -11.39 5.87
CA ILE A 76 8.70 -11.79 6.96
C ILE A 76 8.57 -13.32 7.00
N TYR A 77 8.43 -13.95 5.85
CA TYR A 77 8.32 -15.39 5.67
C TYR A 77 9.56 -16.12 6.18
N GLY A 78 10.76 -15.61 5.86
CA GLY A 78 12.02 -16.13 6.38
C GLY A 78 12.03 -16.14 7.90
N ARG A 79 11.66 -15.03 8.54
CA ARG A 79 11.60 -14.96 10.02
C ARG A 79 10.55 -15.91 10.61
N ALA A 80 9.39 -16.03 9.97
CA ALA A 80 8.35 -16.94 10.41
C ALA A 80 8.78 -18.42 10.31
N ALA A 81 9.47 -18.79 9.23
CA ALA A 81 9.97 -20.15 9.00
C ALA A 81 11.07 -20.57 9.99
N GLU A 82 11.85 -19.62 10.52
CA GLU A 82 12.80 -19.89 11.61
C GLU A 82 12.11 -20.31 12.92
N LEU A 83 10.87 -19.86 13.13
CA LEU A 83 10.14 -20.01 14.39
C LEU A 83 9.08 -21.12 14.37
N ASP A 84 8.50 -21.44 13.21
CA ASP A 84 7.50 -22.50 13.05
C ASP A 84 7.80 -23.38 11.83
N ARG A 85 8.15 -24.65 12.09
CA ARG A 85 8.46 -25.65 11.05
C ARG A 85 7.28 -25.98 10.16
N GLN A 86 6.05 -25.96 10.68
CA GLN A 86 4.85 -26.20 9.87
C GLN A 86 4.55 -25.00 8.97
N LEU A 87 4.94 -23.79 9.37
CA LEU A 87 4.82 -22.59 8.54
C LEU A 87 5.90 -22.55 7.45
N ALA A 88 7.06 -23.18 7.68
CA ALA A 88 8.15 -23.26 6.70
C ALA A 88 7.71 -23.94 5.39
N ASP A 89 6.89 -25.00 5.45
CA ASP A 89 6.39 -25.70 4.25
C ASP A 89 5.44 -24.81 3.42
N ASP A 90 4.56 -24.05 4.09
CA ASP A 90 3.66 -23.10 3.43
C ASP A 90 4.43 -21.94 2.79
N VAL A 91 5.43 -21.40 3.51
CA VAL A 91 6.33 -20.35 3.04
C VAL A 91 7.11 -20.79 1.79
N ASP A 92 7.70 -21.98 1.82
CA ASP A 92 8.47 -22.52 0.70
C ASP A 92 7.58 -22.73 -0.55
N SER A 93 6.31 -23.07 -0.36
CA SER A 93 5.33 -23.07 -1.45
C SER A 93 5.07 -21.67 -2.02
N LEU A 94 4.94 -20.64 -1.17
CA LEU A 94 4.68 -19.26 -1.62
C LEU A 94 5.87 -18.66 -2.36
N GLN A 95 7.09 -18.90 -1.87
CA GLN A 95 8.31 -18.45 -2.54
C GLN A 95 8.44 -19.02 -3.96
N ARG A 96 8.11 -20.31 -4.13
CA ARG A 96 8.02 -20.91 -5.48
C ARG A 96 6.93 -20.28 -6.35
N GLN A 97 5.83 -19.82 -5.74
CA GLN A 97 4.78 -19.10 -6.46
C GLN A 97 5.26 -17.72 -6.91
N HIS A 98 5.99 -16.96 -6.09
CA HIS A 98 6.63 -15.69 -6.49
C HIS A 98 7.49 -15.87 -7.74
N ASP A 99 8.41 -16.84 -7.70
CA ASP A 99 9.30 -17.19 -8.82
C ASP A 99 8.52 -17.54 -10.10
N SER A 100 7.43 -18.30 -9.95
CA SER A 100 6.57 -18.69 -11.06
C SER A 100 5.79 -17.50 -11.63
N MET A 101 5.27 -16.64 -10.76
CA MET A 101 4.57 -15.41 -11.14
C MET A 101 5.49 -14.45 -11.87
N ALA A 102 6.72 -14.24 -11.40
CA ALA A 102 7.71 -13.41 -12.06
C ALA A 102 7.98 -13.88 -13.51
N ARG A 103 8.20 -15.18 -13.70
CA ARG A 103 8.40 -15.77 -15.05
C ARG A 103 7.18 -15.60 -15.94
N LYS A 104 5.97 -15.88 -15.42
CA LYS A 104 4.72 -15.71 -16.19
C LYS A 104 4.45 -14.25 -16.53
N GLY A 105 4.77 -13.32 -15.63
CA GLY A 105 4.64 -11.88 -15.86
C GLY A 105 5.53 -11.41 -17.00
N GLN A 106 6.79 -11.85 -17.03
CA GLN A 106 7.72 -11.56 -18.13
C GLN A 106 7.25 -12.17 -19.46
N ALA A 107 6.75 -13.41 -19.46
CA ALA A 107 6.19 -14.04 -20.64
C ALA A 107 4.98 -13.24 -21.17
N LEU A 108 4.06 -12.84 -20.30
CA LEU A 108 2.89 -12.05 -20.69
C LEU A 108 3.27 -10.67 -21.23
N GLN A 109 4.32 -10.02 -20.70
CA GLN A 109 4.85 -8.78 -21.28
C GLN A 109 5.35 -8.98 -22.72
N GLN A 110 6.01 -10.11 -23.00
CA GLN A 110 6.44 -10.47 -24.36
C GLN A 110 5.24 -10.73 -25.27
N SER A 111 4.21 -11.43 -24.78
CA SER A 111 2.97 -11.65 -25.51
C SER A 111 2.20 -10.36 -25.82
N ILE A 112 2.19 -9.38 -24.91
CA ILE A 112 1.62 -8.05 -25.17
C ILE A 112 2.37 -7.35 -26.32
N ALA A 113 3.69 -7.42 -26.33
CA ALA A 113 4.50 -6.88 -27.44
C ALA A 113 4.20 -7.61 -28.75
N GLY A 114 4.14 -8.94 -28.72
CA GLY A 114 3.79 -9.76 -29.87
C GLY A 114 2.39 -9.49 -30.41
N TRP A 115 1.41 -9.26 -29.53
CA TRP A 115 0.03 -8.91 -29.90
C TRP A 115 -0.05 -7.55 -30.57
N ARG A 116 0.66 -6.55 -30.03
CA ARG A 116 0.76 -5.23 -30.66
C ARG A 116 1.37 -5.31 -32.07
N ASP A 117 2.35 -6.18 -32.25
CA ASP A 117 3.07 -6.35 -33.51
C ASP A 117 2.35 -7.36 -34.46
N GLY A 118 1.20 -7.92 -34.05
CA GLY A 118 0.36 -8.83 -34.85
C GLY A 118 0.86 -10.28 -34.93
N THR A 119 1.84 -10.66 -34.10
CA THR A 119 2.43 -12.00 -34.06
C THR A 119 1.80 -12.94 -33.04
N VAL A 120 1.08 -12.38 -32.06
CA VAL A 120 0.26 -13.12 -31.08
C VAL A 120 -1.19 -12.74 -31.30
N ASP A 121 -2.09 -13.72 -31.40
CA ASP A 121 -3.52 -13.47 -31.57
C ASP A 121 -4.20 -13.08 -30.24
N SER A 122 -5.34 -12.41 -30.34
CA SER A 122 -6.10 -11.96 -29.17
C SER A 122 -6.54 -13.09 -28.24
N THR A 123 -6.85 -14.28 -28.76
CA THR A 123 -7.29 -15.42 -27.94
C THR A 123 -6.14 -15.92 -27.07
N THR A 124 -4.95 -16.04 -27.65
CA THR A 124 -3.73 -16.42 -26.92
C THR A 124 -3.42 -15.41 -25.82
N LEU A 125 -3.38 -14.10 -26.15
CA LEU A 125 -3.10 -13.05 -25.16
C LEU A 125 -4.14 -13.05 -24.01
N VAL A 126 -5.43 -13.21 -24.33
CA VAL A 126 -6.49 -13.25 -23.32
C VAL A 126 -6.36 -14.47 -22.43
N GLY A 127 -6.07 -15.64 -23.00
CA GLY A 127 -5.85 -16.87 -22.23
C GLY A 127 -4.70 -16.74 -21.23
N GLU A 128 -3.55 -16.24 -21.70
CA GLU A 128 -2.38 -16.01 -20.84
C GLU A 128 -2.64 -14.95 -19.77
N GLY A 129 -3.31 -13.86 -20.13
CA GLY A 129 -3.71 -12.80 -19.22
C GLY A 129 -4.63 -13.29 -18.10
N ARG A 130 -5.65 -14.10 -18.43
CA ARG A 130 -6.57 -14.67 -17.44
C ARG A 130 -5.85 -15.65 -16.52
N ALA A 131 -4.99 -16.51 -17.06
CA ALA A 131 -4.20 -17.43 -16.25
C ALA A 131 -3.25 -16.71 -15.27
N TYR A 132 -2.66 -15.57 -15.69
CA TYR A 132 -1.86 -14.73 -14.80
C TYR A 132 -2.71 -14.09 -13.69
N LEU A 133 -3.87 -13.55 -14.05
CA LEU A 133 -4.81 -12.91 -13.13
C LEU A 133 -5.27 -13.88 -12.05
N ASP A 134 -5.75 -15.06 -12.45
CA ASP A 134 -6.23 -16.10 -11.55
C ASP A 134 -5.12 -16.53 -10.58
N ASN A 135 -3.89 -16.71 -11.08
CA ASN A 135 -2.76 -17.08 -10.24
C ASN A 135 -2.44 -15.99 -9.21
N SER A 136 -2.40 -14.73 -9.63
CA SER A 136 -2.04 -13.60 -8.76
C SER A 136 -3.09 -13.36 -7.67
N LEU A 137 -4.38 -13.42 -8.01
CA LEU A 137 -5.46 -13.22 -7.04
C LEU A 137 -5.55 -14.40 -6.05
N ASN A 138 -5.39 -15.65 -6.52
CA ASN A 138 -5.38 -16.81 -5.64
C ASN A 138 -4.18 -16.82 -4.68
N HIS A 139 -3.04 -16.32 -5.13
CA HIS A 139 -1.84 -16.16 -4.32
C HIS A 139 -2.08 -15.18 -3.16
N MET A 140 -2.44 -13.92 -3.45
CA MET A 140 -2.75 -12.91 -2.42
C MET A 140 -3.86 -13.37 -1.46
N HIS A 141 -4.87 -14.06 -1.99
CA HIS A 141 -5.95 -14.63 -1.18
C HIS A 141 -5.45 -15.70 -0.18
N SER A 142 -4.54 -16.56 -0.62
CA SER A 142 -3.92 -17.58 0.25
C SER A 142 -3.11 -16.92 1.36
N GLU A 143 -2.37 -15.87 1.05
CA GLU A 143 -1.55 -15.12 2.01
C GLU A 143 -2.43 -14.48 3.09
N GLU A 144 -3.42 -13.70 2.68
CA GLU A 144 -4.33 -12.99 3.59
C GLU A 144 -5.14 -13.93 4.50
N GLN A 145 -5.62 -15.05 3.95
CA GLN A 145 -6.53 -15.92 4.70
C GLN A 145 -5.83 -16.99 5.54
N ARG A 146 -4.63 -17.43 5.14
CA ARG A 146 -3.97 -18.60 5.75
C ARG A 146 -2.66 -18.25 6.41
N VAL A 147 -1.84 -17.42 5.76
CA VAL A 147 -0.43 -17.24 6.13
C VAL A 147 -0.27 -16.06 7.07
N PHE A 148 -0.77 -14.88 6.67
CA PHE A 148 -0.68 -13.65 7.46
C PHE A 148 -1.26 -13.79 8.87
N PRO A 149 -2.44 -14.41 9.10
CA PRO A 149 -2.97 -14.56 10.45
C PRO A 149 -2.07 -15.42 11.35
N ARG A 150 -1.39 -16.42 10.79
CA ARG A 150 -0.45 -17.28 11.52
C ARG A 150 0.82 -16.53 11.87
N ILE A 151 1.37 -15.77 10.92
CA ILE A 151 2.54 -14.91 11.14
C ILE A 151 2.26 -13.87 12.21
N GLU A 152 1.11 -13.18 12.14
CA GLU A 152 0.70 -12.18 13.15
C GLU A 152 0.50 -12.78 14.54
N ALA A 153 0.10 -14.05 14.63
CA ALA A 153 -0.01 -14.76 15.90
C ALA A 153 1.33 -15.28 16.43
N LEU A 154 2.28 -15.59 15.54
CA LEU A 154 3.58 -16.17 15.85
C LEU A 154 4.62 -15.11 16.25
N LEU A 155 4.71 -14.03 15.48
CA LEU A 155 5.77 -13.02 15.63
C LEU A 155 5.51 -12.08 16.81
N THR A 156 6.54 -11.86 17.62
CA THR A 156 6.48 -10.96 18.77
C THR A 156 6.73 -9.51 18.36
N THR A 157 6.43 -8.57 19.26
CA THR A 157 6.76 -7.15 19.05
C THR A 157 8.25 -6.91 18.81
N ALA A 158 9.14 -7.76 19.34
CA ALA A 158 10.58 -7.65 19.08
C ALA A 158 10.91 -8.07 17.64
N ASP A 159 10.36 -9.19 17.18
CA ASP A 159 10.53 -9.66 15.79
C ASP A 159 10.04 -8.61 14.80
N TRP A 160 8.87 -8.00 15.04
CA TRP A 160 8.34 -6.94 14.17
C TRP A 160 9.25 -5.72 14.10
N ARG A 161 9.90 -5.34 15.21
CA ARG A 161 10.84 -4.21 15.22
C ARG A 161 12.13 -4.54 14.45
N GLU A 162 12.62 -5.77 14.55
CA GLU A 162 13.77 -6.21 13.78
C GLU A 162 13.46 -6.22 12.27
N LEU A 163 12.32 -6.80 11.89
CA LEU A 163 11.84 -6.79 10.50
C LEU A 163 11.67 -5.37 9.94
N GLU A 164 11.15 -4.42 10.73
CA GLU A 164 11.05 -3.02 10.32
C GLU A 164 12.40 -2.33 10.12
N LEU A 165 13.46 -2.76 10.84
CA LEU A 165 14.82 -2.25 10.64
C LEU A 165 15.49 -2.89 9.42
N ASP A 166 15.17 -4.15 9.15
CA ASP A 166 15.70 -4.92 8.03
C ASP A 166 14.98 -4.64 6.71
N ASP A 167 13.75 -4.09 6.74
CA ASP A 167 13.07 -3.56 5.57
C ASP A 167 13.78 -2.31 5.04
N ARG A 168 14.86 -2.58 4.29
CA ARG A 168 15.67 -1.60 3.57
C ARG A 168 15.03 -1.19 2.25
N LEU A 169 13.83 -1.70 1.92
CA LEU A 169 13.07 -1.31 0.72
C LEU A 169 12.40 0.07 0.91
N GLN A 170 13.11 0.99 1.58
CA GLN A 170 12.75 2.37 1.87
C GLN A 170 12.11 3.07 0.64
N PRO A 171 11.23 4.05 0.90
CA PRO A 171 10.03 4.38 0.14
C PRO A 171 10.37 5.15 -1.13
N ALA A 172 10.80 4.45 -2.17
CA ALA A 172 10.27 4.81 -3.47
C ALA A 172 8.75 4.60 -3.32
N GLY A 173 8.03 5.68 -3.01
CA GLY A 173 6.58 5.63 -2.87
C GLY A 173 6.01 4.88 -4.05
N ASP A 174 4.95 4.14 -3.82
CA ASP A 174 4.27 3.39 -4.86
C ASP A 174 4.21 4.22 -6.16
N PRO A 175 4.82 3.73 -7.25
CA PRO A 175 5.07 4.54 -8.44
C PRO A 175 3.78 4.84 -9.20
N LEU A 176 2.68 4.17 -8.85
CA LEU A 176 1.34 4.40 -9.40
C LEU A 176 0.44 5.14 -8.41
N PHE A 177 0.48 4.75 -7.14
CA PHE A 177 -0.39 5.25 -6.07
C PHE A 177 0.33 6.32 -5.22
N GLY A 178 0.09 7.58 -5.57
CA GLY A 178 0.63 8.72 -4.85
C GLY A 178 0.12 10.05 -5.41
N ALA A 179 0.55 11.16 -4.79
CA ALA A 179 0.16 12.51 -5.25
C ALA A 179 0.49 12.75 -6.74
N ARG A 180 1.57 12.12 -7.22
CA ARG A 180 1.93 12.03 -8.63
C ARG A 180 2.43 10.63 -8.91
N ALA A 181 1.84 9.98 -9.91
CA ALA A 181 2.38 8.75 -10.45
C ALA A 181 3.67 9.04 -11.22
N ASP A 182 4.60 8.09 -11.18
CA ASP A 182 5.83 8.14 -11.92
C ASP A 182 5.58 8.19 -13.42
N ARG A 183 6.55 8.75 -14.14
CA ARG A 183 6.43 9.04 -15.57
C ARG A 183 6.03 7.80 -16.38
N GLU A 184 6.52 6.65 -15.95
CA GLU A 184 6.32 5.34 -16.58
C GLU A 184 4.92 4.75 -16.37
N PHE A 185 4.15 5.18 -15.36
CA PHE A 185 2.80 4.66 -15.07
C PHE A 185 1.69 5.70 -15.33
N ARG A 186 1.98 6.77 -16.06
CA ARG A 186 1.02 7.88 -16.24
C ARG A 186 -0.21 7.50 -17.06
N ASN A 187 -0.12 6.52 -17.98
CA ASN A 187 -1.27 6.11 -18.77
C ASN A 187 -2.21 5.25 -17.92
N LEU A 188 -1.62 4.29 -17.20
CA LEU A 188 -2.26 3.47 -16.20
C LEU A 188 -2.94 4.30 -15.12
N ALA A 189 -2.23 5.25 -14.51
CA ALA A 189 -2.80 6.16 -13.49
C ALA A 189 -4.02 6.91 -14.01
N ARG A 190 -3.98 7.39 -15.27
CA ARG A 190 -5.13 8.06 -15.90
C ARG A 190 -6.28 7.08 -16.16
N LYS A 191 -5.99 5.85 -16.59
CA LYS A 191 -6.99 4.81 -16.84
C LYS A 191 -7.66 4.38 -15.54
N LEU A 192 -6.88 4.11 -14.50
CA LEU A 192 -7.33 3.76 -13.16
C LEU A 192 -8.27 4.80 -12.57
N LYS A 193 -7.88 6.08 -12.61
CA LYS A 193 -8.72 7.19 -12.14
C LYS A 193 -10.06 7.28 -12.89
N ARG A 194 -10.06 6.99 -14.20
CA ARG A 194 -11.31 6.97 -15.00
C ARG A 194 -12.18 5.75 -14.68
N GLY A 195 -11.57 4.57 -14.55
CA GLY A 195 -12.28 3.32 -14.23
C GLY A 195 -12.90 3.35 -12.84
N LEU A 196 -12.17 3.87 -11.84
CA LEU A 196 -12.69 4.08 -10.49
C LEU A 196 -13.93 4.99 -10.49
N ARG A 197 -13.86 6.13 -11.18
CA ARG A 197 -14.99 7.04 -11.33
C ARG A 197 -16.19 6.36 -11.99
N HIS A 198 -15.98 5.57 -13.04
CA HIS A 198 -17.08 4.90 -13.74
C HIS A 198 -17.71 3.76 -12.91
N ARG A 199 -16.91 3.04 -12.12
CA ARG A 199 -17.40 1.99 -11.20
C ARG A 199 -18.19 2.57 -10.02
N LEU A 200 -17.80 3.74 -9.53
CA LEU A 200 -18.57 4.51 -8.55
C LEU A 200 -19.90 5.01 -9.13
N GLU A 201 -19.94 5.35 -10.42
CA GLU A 201 -21.15 5.77 -11.14
C GLU A 201 -22.12 4.60 -11.44
N GLN A 202 -21.64 3.35 -11.51
CA GLN A 202 -22.45 2.15 -11.88
C GLN A 202 -23.01 1.32 -10.70
N GLY A 203 -22.86 1.74 -9.45
CA GLY A 203 -23.64 1.14 -8.36
C GLY A 203 -23.20 -0.26 -7.86
N VAL A 204 -22.01 -0.76 -8.21
CA VAL A 204 -21.43 -2.02 -7.64
C VAL A 204 -20.87 -1.76 -6.22
N VAL A 205 -21.72 -1.20 -5.35
CA VAL A 205 -21.29 -0.33 -4.23
C VAL A 205 -21.14 -1.06 -2.89
N ALA A 206 -21.87 -2.12 -2.59
CA ALA A 206 -21.94 -2.57 -1.19
C ALA A 206 -20.64 -3.22 -0.66
N GLU A 207 -19.94 -4.00 -1.50
CA GLU A 207 -18.77 -4.78 -1.07
C GLU A 207 -17.45 -4.01 -1.27
N TRP A 208 -17.35 -3.18 -2.32
CA TRP A 208 -16.12 -2.45 -2.68
C TRP A 208 -16.08 -0.98 -2.25
N ALA A 209 -17.20 -0.33 -1.95
CA ALA A 209 -17.17 1.05 -1.41
C ALA A 209 -16.56 1.11 0.00
N GLY A 210 -16.56 -0.01 0.73
CA GLY A 210 -15.80 -0.17 1.96
C GLY A 210 -14.28 -0.14 1.74
N LEU A 211 -13.82 -0.77 0.65
CA LEU A 211 -12.40 -0.87 0.29
C LEU A 211 -11.87 0.46 -0.27
N GLY A 212 -12.60 1.12 -1.17
CA GLY A 212 -12.18 2.43 -1.71
C GLY A 212 -12.10 3.53 -0.63
N ALA A 213 -13.08 3.60 0.27
CA ALA A 213 -13.04 4.50 1.41
C ALA A 213 -11.93 4.12 2.41
N ALA A 214 -11.61 2.83 2.56
CA ALA A 214 -10.50 2.37 3.40
C ALA A 214 -9.14 2.75 2.81
N VAL A 215 -8.96 2.61 1.50
CA VAL A 215 -7.74 3.05 0.78
C VAL A 215 -7.57 4.56 0.88
N GLU A 216 -8.60 5.35 0.57
CA GLU A 216 -8.49 6.81 0.65
C GLU A 216 -8.24 7.26 2.10
N SER A 217 -8.89 6.63 3.09
CA SER A 217 -8.62 6.87 4.50
C SER A 217 -7.19 6.49 4.91
N TRP A 218 -6.66 5.39 4.36
CA TRP A 218 -5.31 4.93 4.60
C TRP A 218 -4.26 5.84 3.94
N GLU A 219 -4.51 6.30 2.72
CA GLU A 219 -3.67 7.28 2.01
C GLU A 219 -3.59 8.60 2.76
N ILE A 220 -4.72 9.11 3.28
CA ILE A 220 -4.77 10.31 4.12
C ILE A 220 -3.92 10.12 5.38
N MET A 221 -4.06 8.98 6.05
CA MET A 221 -3.28 8.64 7.25
C MET A 221 -1.77 8.50 6.94
N CYS A 222 -1.41 7.84 5.84
CA CYS A 222 -0.02 7.67 5.41
C CYS A 222 0.61 9.00 5.00
N GLY A 223 -0.14 9.85 4.30
CA GLY A 223 0.26 11.22 3.97
C GLY A 223 0.52 12.04 5.23
N ALA A 224 -0.39 11.98 6.20
CA ALA A 224 -0.24 12.65 7.49
C ALA A 224 1.00 12.16 8.26
N ARG A 225 1.21 10.84 8.33
CA ARG A 225 2.40 10.24 8.99
C ARG A 225 3.69 10.67 8.30
N ARG A 226 3.74 10.67 6.97
CA ARG A 226 4.92 11.08 6.19
C ARG A 226 5.25 12.56 6.38
N SER A 227 4.24 13.43 6.33
CA SER A 227 4.39 14.87 6.60
C SER A 227 4.89 15.12 8.02
N ALA A 228 4.32 14.44 9.01
CA ALA A 228 4.76 14.54 10.41
C ALA A 228 6.22 14.09 10.60
N LEU A 229 6.63 12.98 9.98
CA LEU A 229 8.02 12.50 10.03
C LEU A 229 9.00 13.46 9.35
N THR A 230 8.60 14.06 8.22
CA THR A 230 9.43 15.03 7.50
C THR A 230 9.66 16.29 8.34
N ILE A 231 8.60 16.87 8.87
CA ILE A 231 8.68 18.06 9.74
C ILE A 231 9.46 17.76 11.03
N THR A 232 9.29 16.57 11.60
CA THR A 232 10.06 16.13 12.77
C THR A 232 11.55 16.04 12.44
N GLY A 233 11.91 15.43 11.31
CA GLY A 233 13.29 15.35 10.83
C GLY A 233 13.91 16.73 10.57
N GLU A 234 13.17 17.64 9.95
CA GLU A 234 13.60 19.02 9.70
C GLU A 234 13.82 19.80 11.00
N THR A 235 12.90 19.67 11.96
CA THR A 235 12.99 20.32 13.28
C THR A 235 14.22 19.84 14.05
N VAL A 236 14.50 18.53 14.04
CA VAL A 236 15.69 17.95 14.69
C VAL A 236 16.97 18.46 14.03
N ARG A 237 17.06 18.45 12.70
CA ARG A 237 18.22 18.99 11.97
C ARG A 237 18.41 20.48 12.23
N GLN A 238 17.31 21.24 12.30
CA GLN A 238 17.34 22.67 12.59
C GLN A 238 17.84 22.93 14.00
N SER A 239 17.32 22.21 15.00
CA SER A 239 17.75 22.31 16.40
C SER A 239 19.24 21.97 16.54
N ALA A 240 19.74 20.93 15.86
CA ALA A 240 21.16 20.59 15.87
C ALA A 240 22.04 21.69 15.26
N ARG A 241 21.67 22.22 14.09
CA ARG A 241 22.40 23.32 13.44
C ARG A 241 22.41 24.59 14.28
N ASP A 242 21.26 24.98 14.84
CA ASP A 242 21.16 26.16 15.68
C ASP A 242 21.94 26.00 16.99
N SER A 243 21.95 24.80 17.58
CA SER A 243 22.72 24.53 18.80
C SER A 243 24.22 24.70 18.58
N LEU A 244 24.75 24.19 17.45
CA LEU A 244 26.17 24.36 17.08
C LEU A 244 26.52 25.83 16.85
N ARG A 245 25.62 26.58 16.19
CA ARG A 245 25.79 28.01 15.93
C ARG A 245 25.79 28.82 17.23
N ILE A 246 24.80 28.59 18.10
CA ILE A 246 24.67 29.29 19.40
C ILE A 246 25.89 29.03 20.29
N LEU A 247 26.42 27.81 20.26
CA LEU A 247 27.65 27.43 20.98
C LEU A 247 28.86 28.21 20.48
N GLY A 248 29.00 28.38 19.16
CA GLY A 248 30.09 29.16 18.55
C GLY A 248 29.98 30.66 18.79
N GLU A 249 28.76 31.23 18.78
CA GLU A 249 28.54 32.67 18.95
C GLU A 249 28.54 33.11 20.42
N THR A 250 27.98 32.30 21.32
CA THR A 250 27.73 32.70 22.72
C THR A 250 27.99 31.55 23.71
N PRO A 251 29.24 31.08 23.87
CA PRO A 251 29.54 29.87 24.63
C PRO A 251 29.14 29.93 26.12
N LEU A 252 29.28 31.09 26.77
CA LEU A 252 28.93 31.24 28.20
C LEU A 252 27.43 31.19 28.48
N THR A 253 26.59 31.55 27.50
CA THR A 253 25.11 31.54 27.63
C THR A 253 24.45 30.50 26.73
N ALA A 254 25.24 29.63 26.09
CA ALA A 254 24.79 28.68 25.09
C ALA A 254 23.73 27.73 25.65
N GLY A 255 23.90 27.21 26.88
CA GLY A 255 22.94 26.31 27.49
C GLY A 255 21.53 26.90 27.59
N VAL A 256 21.42 28.15 28.09
CA VAL A 256 20.13 28.85 28.23
C VAL A 256 19.54 29.20 26.87
N ARG A 257 20.38 29.64 25.92
CA ARG A 257 19.93 30.02 24.57
C ARG A 257 19.50 28.82 23.73
N CYS A 258 20.22 27.70 23.81
CA CYS A 258 19.83 26.44 23.17
C CYS A 258 18.51 25.91 23.76
N ALA A 259 18.35 25.97 25.09
CA ALA A 259 17.10 25.58 25.74
C ALA A 259 15.92 26.44 25.23
N ALA A 260 16.06 27.77 25.23
CA ALA A 260 15.03 28.68 24.73
C ALA A 260 14.71 28.45 23.24
N ASN A 261 15.74 28.20 22.40
CA ASN A 261 15.56 27.90 20.98
C ASN A 261 14.83 26.58 20.75
N ASN A 262 15.22 25.52 21.48
CA ASN A 262 14.59 24.21 21.38
C ASN A 262 13.14 24.22 21.87
N THR A 263 12.83 24.99 22.92
CA THR A 263 11.43 25.19 23.36
C THR A 263 10.60 25.89 22.28
N ARG A 264 11.14 26.91 21.62
CA ARG A 264 10.46 27.61 20.52
C ARG A 264 10.24 26.70 19.30
N LEU A 265 11.27 25.96 18.89
CA LEU A 265 11.19 25.01 17.78
C LEU A 265 10.20 23.87 18.10
N GLY A 266 10.23 23.33 19.31
CA GLY A 266 9.28 22.33 19.78
C GLY A 266 7.84 22.82 19.77
N GLY A 267 7.58 24.08 20.15
CA GLY A 267 6.25 24.69 20.08
C GLY A 267 5.73 24.83 18.64
N ARG A 268 6.59 25.22 17.68
CA ARG A 268 6.23 25.29 16.25
C ARG A 268 5.97 23.92 15.66
N TRP A 269 6.84 22.95 15.95
CA TRP A 269 6.66 21.55 15.55
C TRP A 269 5.34 20.98 16.06
N LEU A 270 4.99 21.22 17.33
CA LEU A 270 3.71 20.78 17.89
C LEU A 270 2.51 21.37 17.15
N ALA A 271 2.56 22.65 16.78
CA ALA A 271 1.50 23.31 16.03
C ALA A 271 1.35 22.71 14.62
N GLU A 272 2.46 22.51 13.90
CA GLU A 272 2.44 21.94 12.55
C GLU A 272 1.97 20.47 12.53
N VAL A 273 2.39 19.67 13.51
CA VAL A 273 1.90 18.29 13.67
C VAL A 273 0.40 18.26 14.02
N PHE A 274 -0.06 19.20 14.85
CA PHE A 274 -1.48 19.33 15.16
C PHE A 274 -2.32 19.72 13.94
N ASP A 275 -1.83 20.65 13.11
CA ASP A 275 -2.48 21.05 11.87
C ASP A 275 -2.58 19.88 10.89
N ILE A 276 -1.50 19.10 10.72
CA ILE A 276 -1.52 17.87 9.91
C ILE A 276 -2.56 16.87 10.43
N ALA A 277 -2.62 16.66 11.74
CA ALA A 277 -3.58 15.72 12.33
C ALA A 277 -5.02 16.19 12.16
N ARG A 278 -5.27 17.50 12.29
CA ARG A 278 -6.59 18.11 12.08
C ARG A 278 -7.03 18.03 10.62
N ASP A 279 -6.13 18.29 9.68
CA ASP A 279 -6.42 18.24 8.24
C ASP A 279 -6.72 16.78 7.83
N ALA A 280 -5.90 15.83 8.27
CA ALA A 280 -6.15 14.40 8.07
C ALA A 280 -7.49 13.95 8.67
N GLY A 281 -7.84 14.42 9.87
CA GLY A 281 -9.13 14.15 10.49
C GLY A 281 -10.31 14.72 9.70
N THR A 282 -10.13 15.90 9.09
CA THR A 282 -11.15 16.56 8.27
C THR A 282 -11.38 15.79 6.97
N ASP A 283 -10.30 15.35 6.33
CA ASP A 283 -10.35 14.53 5.12
C ASP A 283 -10.95 13.14 5.39
N LEU A 284 -10.58 12.49 6.51
CA LEU A 284 -11.21 11.24 6.94
C LEU A 284 -12.72 11.40 7.21
N ALA A 285 -13.12 12.52 7.79
CA ALA A 285 -14.54 12.82 8.00
C ALA A 285 -15.27 13.06 6.67
N ARG A 286 -14.60 13.62 5.66
CA ARG A 286 -15.12 13.78 4.31
C ARG A 286 -15.33 12.43 3.63
N VAL A 287 -14.30 11.57 3.61
CA VAL A 287 -14.37 10.21 3.05
C VAL A 287 -15.49 9.38 3.71
N ASN A 288 -15.65 9.49 5.03
CA ASN A 288 -16.73 8.80 5.75
C ASN A 288 -18.14 9.34 5.43
N ARG A 289 -18.30 10.65 5.18
CA ARG A 289 -19.58 11.22 4.73
C ARG A 289 -19.91 10.77 3.32
N GLU A 290 -18.96 10.86 2.39
CA GLU A 290 -19.12 10.41 1.02
C GLU A 290 -19.48 8.92 0.96
N ARG A 291 -18.84 8.08 1.78
CA ARG A 291 -19.20 6.67 1.95
C ARG A 291 -20.66 6.47 2.39
N ARG A 292 -21.13 7.23 3.38
CA ARG A 292 -22.52 7.14 3.89
C ARG A 292 -23.52 7.57 2.82
N ASP A 293 -23.28 8.70 2.18
CA ASP A 293 -24.15 9.24 1.13
C ASP A 293 -24.24 8.29 -0.08
N ASN A 294 -23.16 7.58 -0.38
CA ASN A 294 -23.12 6.58 -1.46
C ASN A 294 -23.88 5.30 -1.09
N ILE A 295 -23.80 4.85 0.16
CA ILE A 295 -24.58 3.71 0.68
C ILE A 295 -26.08 4.05 0.71
N GLU A 296 -26.44 5.27 1.09
CA GLU A 296 -27.83 5.74 1.12
C GLU A 296 -28.42 5.87 -0.30
N ARG A 297 -27.66 6.40 -1.26
CA ARG A 297 -28.06 6.44 -2.67
C ARG A 297 -28.24 5.04 -3.27
N ALA A 298 -27.35 4.10 -2.95
CA ALA A 298 -27.45 2.72 -3.40
C ALA A 298 -28.63 1.94 -2.78
N ARG A 299 -29.14 2.37 -1.62
CA ARG A 299 -30.35 1.80 -0.99
C ARG A 299 -31.67 2.31 -1.57
N ASN A 300 -31.64 3.48 -2.21
CA ASN A 300 -32.82 4.18 -2.73
C ASN A 300 -32.93 4.12 -4.28
N SER A 301 -32.05 3.35 -4.93
CA SER A 301 -32.02 3.10 -6.38
C SER A 301 -32.41 1.65 -6.67
#